data_AF-A0A3L7YSS1-F1
#
_entry.id   AF-A0A3L7YSS1-F1
#
_cell.length_a   1.000
_cell.length_b   1.000
_cell.length_c   1.000
_cell.angle_alpha   90.00
_cell.angle_beta   90.00
_cell.angle_gamma   90.00
#
_symmetry.space_group_name_H-M   'P 1'
#
loop_
_entity.id
_entity.type
_entity.pdbx_description
1 polymer ?
#
loop_
_entity_poly.entity_id
_entity_poly.type
_entity_poly.pdbx_seq_one_letter_code
_entity_poly.pdbx_strand_id
1 'polypeptide(L)'
;MAQWPWEYLFVALNARLGTFYTPFWVVNLLLFIFTIVAYAWSTRGTNGRGVLGNEWEYLLWIGVTTFGLNLIYAAFQWYGIFPIVTTAIGLYLLRDTVVNRFPPQLAAEAAHEAMLRTRRQVSDGVEATLKRPNRRGGSKKR
;
A
#
# COMPACT_ATOMS: atom_id res chain seq x y z
N MET A 1 20.98 40.06 14.82
CA MET A 1 21.84 39.24 13.95
C MET A 1 20.91 38.49 13.01
N ALA A 2 21.15 38.54 11.70
CA ALA A 2 20.31 37.84 10.73
C ALA A 2 20.48 36.33 10.92
N GLN A 3 19.48 35.67 11.52
CA GLN A 3 19.44 34.21 11.57
C GLN A 3 19.19 33.70 10.16
N TRP A 4 20.07 32.84 9.68
CA TRP A 4 19.89 32.23 8.36
C TRP A 4 18.69 31.27 8.43
N PRO A 5 17.89 31.12 7.35
CA PRO A 5 16.67 30.30 7.36
C PRO A 5 16.89 28.83 7.78
N TRP A 6 18.12 28.34 7.61
CA TRP A 6 18.53 26.97 7.89
C TRP A 6 18.87 26.72 9.36
N GLU A 7 19.14 27.78 10.14
CA GLU A 7 19.46 27.65 11.57
C GLU A 7 18.31 27.00 12.36
N TYR A 8 17.07 27.21 11.93
CA TYR A 8 15.87 26.59 12.52
C TYR A 8 15.84 25.05 12.41
N LEU A 9 16.65 24.46 11.53
CA LEU A 9 16.77 23.01 11.37
C LEU A 9 17.55 22.36 12.53
N PHE A 10 18.43 23.13 13.19
CA PHE A 10 19.30 22.68 14.28
C PHE A 10 18.85 23.20 15.65
N VAL A 11 17.61 23.68 15.75
CA VAL A 11 16.99 24.04 17.02
C VAL A 11 16.13 22.87 17.50
N ALA A 12 16.21 22.57 18.80
CA ALA A 12 15.35 21.60 19.46
C ALA A 12 13.87 21.99 19.31
N LEU A 13 12.99 21.00 19.22
CA LEU A 13 11.57 21.16 18.84
C LEU A 13 10.68 21.87 19.90
N ASN A 14 11.02 23.08 20.32
CA ASN A 14 10.31 23.81 21.38
C ASN A 14 9.00 24.47 20.89
N ALA A 15 7.98 24.53 21.75
CA ALA A 15 6.71 25.24 21.55
C ALA A 15 6.85 26.70 21.07
N ARG A 16 7.98 27.37 21.30
CA ARG A 16 8.26 28.72 20.78
C ARG A 16 8.52 28.79 19.26
N LEU A 17 8.85 27.68 18.58
CA LEU A 17 9.02 27.60 17.12
C LEU A 17 7.69 27.35 16.37
N GLY A 18 6.55 27.66 17.00
CA GLY A 18 5.21 27.39 16.49
C GLY A 18 4.86 28.00 15.13
N THR A 19 5.69 28.87 14.56
CA THR A 19 5.46 29.43 13.21
C THR A 19 5.82 28.47 12.07
N PHE A 20 6.87 27.65 12.20
CA PHE A 20 7.29 26.73 11.12
C PHE A 20 6.91 25.26 11.42
N TYR A 21 7.03 24.83 12.68
CA TYR A 21 6.76 23.43 13.02
C TYR A 21 5.28 23.08 13.06
N THR A 22 4.41 24.02 13.42
CA THR A 22 2.95 23.77 13.46
C THR A 22 2.38 23.37 12.09
N PRO A 23 2.64 24.11 10.98
CA PRO A 23 2.17 23.66 9.67
C PRO A 23 2.82 22.36 9.22
N PHE A 24 4.11 22.11 9.55
CA PHE A 24 4.76 20.83 9.26
C PHE A 24 4.04 19.65 9.93
N TRP A 25 3.69 19.79 11.21
CA TRP A 25 2.95 18.78 11.96
C TRP A 25 1.55 18.52 11.41
N VAL A 26 0.86 19.58 11.02
CA VAL A 26 -0.46 19.48 10.37
C VAL A 26 -0.34 18.70 9.06
N VAL A 27 0.63 19.02 8.22
CA VAL A 27 0.85 18.30 6.95
C VAL A 27 1.20 16.84 7.20
N ASN A 28 2.06 16.55 8.17
CA ASN A 28 2.46 15.19 8.51
C ASN A 28 1.28 14.36 9.02
N LEU A 29 0.43 14.94 9.88
CA LEU A 29 -0.81 14.31 10.34
C LEU A 29 -1.80 14.07 9.19
N LEU A 30 -1.97 15.05 8.30
CA LEU A 30 -2.83 14.91 7.13
C LEU A 30 -2.33 13.81 6.19
N LEU A 31 -1.02 13.74 5.94
CA LEU A 31 -0.41 12.66 5.17
C LEU A 31 -0.67 11.30 5.81
N PHE A 32 -0.54 11.20 7.13
CA PHE A 32 -0.84 9.96 7.85
C PHE A 32 -2.31 9.55 7.74
N ILE A 33 -3.24 10.48 7.99
CA ILE A 33 -4.68 10.23 7.80
C ILE A 33 -4.96 9.81 6.36
N PHE A 34 -4.33 10.47 5.38
CA PHE A 34 -4.47 10.13 3.98
C PHE A 34 -4.02 8.69 3.70
N THR A 35 -2.91 8.22 4.27
CA THR A 35 -2.48 6.81 4.12
C THR A 35 -3.50 5.82 4.70
N ILE A 36 -4.14 6.13 5.83
CA ILE A 36 -5.19 5.30 6.43
C ILE A 36 -6.43 5.27 5.52
N VAL A 37 -6.87 6.43 5.03
CA VAL A 37 -8.06 6.53 4.16
C VAL A 37 -7.80 5.84 2.82
N ALA A 38 -6.62 6.04 2.23
CA ALA A 38 -6.21 5.39 0.99
C ALA A 38 -6.18 3.87 1.15
N TYR A 39 -5.62 3.35 2.26
CA TYR A 39 -5.67 1.93 2.60
C TYR A 39 -7.12 1.43 2.76
N ALA A 40 -7.93 2.11 3.57
CA ALA A 40 -9.29 1.70 3.88
C ALA A 40 -10.24 1.76 2.67
N TRP A 41 -9.95 2.62 1.69
CA TRP A 41 -10.69 2.69 0.44
C TRP A 41 -10.19 1.64 -0.55
N SER A 42 -8.88 1.54 -0.76
CA SER A 42 -8.27 0.64 -1.75
C SER A 42 -8.45 -0.84 -1.42
N THR A 43 -8.46 -1.21 -0.15
CA THR A 43 -8.65 -2.61 0.28
C THR A 43 -10.11 -3.08 0.32
N ARG A 44 -11.07 -2.22 -0.05
CA ARG A 44 -12.49 -2.62 -0.13
C ARG A 44 -12.72 -3.60 -1.27
N GLY A 45 -13.51 -4.64 -0.98
CA GLY A 45 -13.96 -5.60 -1.97
C GLY A 45 -12.86 -6.57 -2.42
N THR A 46 -12.72 -6.78 -3.72
CA THR A 46 -11.76 -7.72 -4.31
C THR A 46 -10.32 -7.22 -4.30
N ASN A 47 -10.12 -5.90 -4.12
CA ASN A 47 -8.82 -5.26 -4.18
C ASN A 47 -7.97 -5.45 -2.90
N GLY A 48 -8.58 -5.95 -1.82
CA GLY A 48 -7.86 -6.33 -0.58
C GLY A 48 -7.29 -7.75 -0.60
N ARG A 49 -7.34 -8.46 -1.73
CA ARG A 49 -6.83 -9.84 -1.86
C ARG A 49 -5.60 -9.87 -2.76
N GLY A 50 -4.71 -10.84 -2.52
CA GLY A 50 -3.52 -11.06 -3.34
C GLY A 50 -2.43 -10.01 -3.13
N VAL A 51 -1.63 -9.76 -4.16
CA VAL A 51 -0.49 -8.84 -4.11
C VAL A 51 -0.94 -7.39 -3.94
N LEU A 52 -2.09 -7.01 -4.51
CA LEU A 52 -2.65 -5.66 -4.35
C LEU A 52 -2.94 -5.32 -2.88
N GLY A 53 -3.54 -6.24 -2.12
CA GLY A 53 -3.80 -6.03 -0.70
C GLY A 53 -2.50 -5.85 0.10
N ASN A 54 -1.49 -6.67 -0.21
CA ASN A 54 -0.18 -6.60 0.42
C ASN A 54 0.56 -5.30 0.08
N GLU A 55 0.41 -4.77 -1.13
CA GLU A 55 0.93 -3.46 -1.53
C GLU A 55 0.36 -2.34 -0.65
N TRP A 56 -0.96 -2.27 -0.53
CA TRP A 56 -1.62 -1.24 0.27
C TRP A 56 -1.28 -1.35 1.76
N GLU A 57 -1.16 -2.56 2.29
CA GLU A 57 -0.71 -2.79 3.67
C GLU A 57 0.74 -2.30 3.86
N TYR A 58 1.62 -2.55 2.89
CA TYR A 58 3.01 -2.09 2.94
C TYR A 58 3.11 -0.55 2.92
N LEU A 59 2.31 0.11 2.09
CA LEU A 59 2.21 1.57 2.03
C LEU A 59 1.69 2.14 3.35
N LEU A 60 0.69 1.50 3.96
CA LEU A 60 0.20 1.87 5.29
C LEU A 60 1.33 1.76 6.33
N TRP A 61 2.06 0.64 6.35
CA TRP A 61 3.16 0.44 7.31
C TRP A 61 4.25 1.50 7.16
N ILE A 62 4.64 1.87 5.93
CA ILE A 62 5.59 2.97 5.71
C ILE A 62 5.05 4.29 6.29
N GLY A 63 3.76 4.58 6.07
CA GLY A 63 3.08 5.74 6.65
C GLY A 63 3.09 5.74 8.18
N VAL A 64 2.72 4.62 8.79
CA VAL A 64 2.71 4.41 10.26
C VAL A 64 4.10 4.58 10.85
N THR A 65 5.12 3.95 10.26
CA THR A 65 6.50 4.05 10.76
C THR A 65 7.05 5.46 10.62
N THR A 66 6.82 6.13 9.48
CA THR A 66 7.30 7.50 9.24
C THR A 66 6.65 8.49 10.22
N PHE A 67 5.32 8.40 10.38
CA PHE A 67 4.59 9.25 11.32
C PHE A 67 4.96 8.94 12.79
N GLY A 68 5.09 7.66 13.14
CA GLY A 68 5.49 7.23 14.48
C GLY A 68 6.90 7.70 14.86
N LEU A 69 7.87 7.61 13.96
CA LEU A 69 9.22 8.16 14.18
C LEU A 69 9.19 9.66 14.38
N ASN A 70 8.40 10.37 13.57
CA ASN A 70 8.20 11.80 13.73
C ASN A 70 7.68 12.14 15.13
N LEU A 71 6.64 11.43 15.62
CA LEU A 71 6.09 11.62 16.97
C LEU A 71 7.14 11.44 18.07
N ILE A 72 8.01 10.44 17.94
CA ILE A 72 9.13 10.22 18.87
C ILE A 72 10.07 11.44 18.86
N TYR A 73 10.44 11.94 17.69
CA TYR A 73 11.29 13.15 17.60
C TYR A 73 10.64 14.37 18.26
N ALA A 74 9.31 14.50 18.16
CA ALA A 74 8.55 15.53 18.87
C ALA A 74 8.62 15.37 20.39
N ALA A 75 8.33 14.17 20.88
CA ALA A 75 8.26 13.87 22.30
C ALA A 75 9.59 14.10 23.01
N PHE A 76 10.70 13.76 22.34
CA PHE A 76 12.05 13.97 22.86
C PHE A 76 12.67 15.31 22.47
N GLN A 77 11.92 16.21 21.83
CA GLN A 77 12.38 17.55 21.45
C GLN A 77 13.66 17.53 20.58
N TRP A 78 13.78 16.53 19.70
CA TRP A 78 14.95 16.38 18.81
C TRP A 78 15.08 17.57 17.84
N TYR A 79 16.26 17.67 17.21
CA TYR A 79 16.49 18.68 16.19
C TYR A 79 15.49 18.57 15.06
N GLY A 80 14.98 19.72 14.64
CA GLY A 80 13.95 19.84 13.64
C GLY A 80 14.26 19.27 12.25
N ILE A 81 15.54 19.09 11.93
CA ILE A 81 16.00 18.43 10.71
C ILE A 81 15.56 16.95 10.62
N PHE A 82 15.48 16.24 11.76
CA PHE A 82 15.18 14.80 11.77
C PHE A 82 13.78 14.50 11.23
N PRO A 83 12.71 15.20 11.67
CA PRO A 83 11.40 15.02 11.09
C PRO A 83 11.35 15.26 9.58
N ILE A 84 12.04 16.29 9.09
CA ILE A 84 12.04 16.65 7.66
C ILE A 84 12.72 15.56 6.83
N VAL A 85 13.91 15.12 7.25
CA VAL A 85 14.66 14.06 6.57
C VAL A 85 13.88 12.74 6.60
N THR A 86 13.28 12.40 7.74
CA THR A 86 12.50 11.17 7.90
C THR A 86 11.27 11.17 7.01
N THR A 87 10.55 12.29 6.93
CA THR A 87 9.42 12.43 6.02
C THR A 87 9.86 12.34 4.54
N ALA A 88 10.99 12.94 4.17
CA ALA A 88 11.52 12.83 2.81
C ALA A 88 11.88 11.37 2.44
N ILE A 89 12.51 10.64 3.36
CA ILE A 89 12.81 9.20 3.20
C ILE A 89 11.51 8.40 3.10
N GLY A 90 10.53 8.67 3.94
CA GLY A 90 9.22 8.00 3.89
C GLY A 90 8.53 8.19 2.53
N LEU A 91 8.52 9.41 1.99
CA LEU A 91 7.97 9.69 0.65
C LEU A 91 8.75 8.99 -0.46
N TYR A 92 10.08 8.95 -0.35
CA TYR A 92 10.92 8.21 -1.29
C TYR A 92 10.58 6.71 -1.28
N LEU A 93 10.47 6.11 -0.10
CA LEU A 93 10.12 4.69 0.05
C LEU A 93 8.71 4.40 -0.47
N LEU A 94 7.73 5.27 -0.22
CA LEU A 94 6.40 5.14 -0.81
C LEU A 94 6.46 5.11 -2.34
N ARG A 95 7.18 6.08 -2.96
CA ARG A 95 7.37 6.09 -4.41
C ARG A 95 8.08 4.82 -4.91
N ASP A 96 9.16 4.43 -4.25
CA ASP A 96 9.97 3.28 -4.65
C ASP A 96 9.17 1.97 -4.60
N THR A 97 8.34 1.79 -3.57
CA THR A 97 7.49 0.60 -3.45
C THR A 97 6.50 0.47 -4.60
N VAL A 98 5.80 1.56 -4.95
CA VAL A 98 4.82 1.57 -6.04
C VAL A 98 5.49 1.41 -7.41
N VAL A 99 6.69 1.98 -7.62
CA VAL A 99 7.33 2.01 -8.95
C VAL A 99 8.20 0.79 -9.22
N ASN A 100 8.89 0.26 -8.20
CA ASN A 100 9.91 -0.78 -8.40
C ASN A 100 9.55 -2.12 -7.76
N ARG A 101 8.89 -2.12 -6.59
CA ARG A 101 8.70 -3.34 -5.80
C ARG A 101 7.48 -4.16 -6.21
N PHE A 102 6.32 -3.53 -6.33
CA PHE A 102 5.05 -4.22 -6.60
C PHE A 102 4.74 -4.48 -8.07
N PRO A 103 5.12 -3.64 -9.05
CA PRO A 103 4.89 -3.92 -10.48
C PRO A 103 5.35 -5.31 -10.97
N PRO A 104 6.54 -5.83 -10.58
CA PRO A 104 6.92 -7.19 -10.99
C PRO A 104 6.07 -8.28 -10.32
N GLN A 105 5.61 -8.05 -9.09
CA GLN A 105 4.79 -9.02 -8.34
C GLN A 105 3.36 -9.09 -8.89
N LEU A 106 2.79 -7.95 -9.25
CA LEU A 106 1.49 -7.84 -9.90
C LEU A 106 1.49 -8.53 -11.27
N ALA A 107 2.56 -8.36 -12.05
CA ALA A 107 2.71 -9.03 -13.34
C ALA A 107 2.79 -10.56 -13.19
N ALA A 108 3.48 -11.05 -12.16
CA ALA A 108 3.58 -12.48 -11.86
C ALA A 108 2.22 -13.08 -11.44
N GLU A 109 1.46 -12.38 -10.59
CA GLU A 109 0.12 -12.82 -10.17
C GLU A 109 -0.84 -12.88 -11.37
N ALA A 110 -0.85 -11.84 -12.23
CA ALA A 110 -1.66 -11.81 -13.44
C ALA A 110 -1.30 -12.95 -14.42
N ALA A 111 -0.01 -13.26 -14.58
CA ALA A 111 0.44 -14.38 -15.41
C ALA A 111 -0.01 -15.74 -14.84
N HIS A 112 0.03 -15.90 -13.51
CA HIS A 112 -0.43 -17.11 -12.84
C HIS A 112 -1.95 -17.30 -13.00
N GLU A 113 -2.73 -16.23 -12.81
CA GLU A 113 -4.17 -16.27 -13.04
C GLU A 113 -4.53 -16.61 -14.49
N ALA A 114 -3.81 -16.03 -15.47
CA ALA A 114 -4.01 -16.34 -16.88
C ALA A 114 -3.79 -17.84 -17.15
N MET A 115 -2.72 -18.42 -16.59
CA MET A 115 -2.43 -19.85 -16.71
C MET A 115 -3.55 -20.72 -16.10
N LEU A 116 -4.08 -20.33 -14.93
CA LEU A 116 -5.18 -21.03 -14.27
C LEU A 116 -6.49 -20.94 -15.08
N ARG A 117 -6.78 -19.78 -15.68
CA ARG A 117 -7.94 -19.60 -16.57
C ARG A 117 -7.83 -20.49 -17.80
N THR A 118 -6.68 -20.54 -18.45
CA THR A 118 -6.45 -21.43 -19.60
C THR A 118 -6.61 -22.90 -19.21
N ARG A 119 -6.10 -23.32 -18.04
CA ARG A 119 -6.29 -24.69 -17.55
C ARG A 119 -7.76 -25.03 -17.31
N ARG A 120 -8.54 -24.12 -16.72
CA ARG A 120 -9.98 -24.31 -16.50
C ARG A 120 -10.75 -24.39 -17.83
N GLN A 121 -10.43 -23.53 -18.79
CA GLN A 121 -11.04 -23.61 -20.13
C GLN A 121 -10.72 -24.93 -20.84
N VAL A 122 -9.49 -25.44 -20.69
CA VAL A 122 -9.10 -26.75 -21.24
C VAL A 122 -9.85 -27.88 -20.53
N SER A 123 -9.99 -27.87 -19.20
CA SER A 123 -10.75 -28.89 -18.48
C SER A 123 -12.23 -28.85 -18.83
N ASP A 124 -12.84 -27.66 -18.91
CA ASP A 124 -14.25 -27.48 -19.25
C ASP A 124 -14.51 -27.87 -20.72
N GLY A 125 -13.57 -27.58 -21.61
CA GLY A 125 -13.61 -28.04 -23.01
C GLY A 125 -13.51 -29.55 -23.13
N VAL A 126 -12.68 -30.19 -22.30
CA VAL A 126 -12.59 -31.65 -22.19
C VAL A 126 -13.88 -32.24 -21.61
N GLU A 127 -14.47 -31.66 -20.56
CA GLU A 127 -15.77 -32.07 -20.01
C GLU A 127 -16.92 -31.90 -21.01
N ALA A 128 -16.89 -30.84 -21.82
CA ALA A 128 -17.85 -30.62 -22.90
C ALA A 128 -17.74 -31.67 -24.02
N THR A 129 -16.51 -32.14 -24.33
CA THR A 129 -16.30 -33.27 -25.26
C THR A 129 -16.65 -34.64 -24.66
N LEU A 130 -16.62 -34.77 -23.32
CA LEU A 130 -17.01 -35.98 -22.59
C LEU A 130 -18.52 -36.04 -22.28
N LYS A 131 -19.36 -35.28 -23.00
CA LYS A 131 -20.82 -35.39 -22.90
C LYS A 131 -21.24 -36.84 -23.21
N ARG A 132 -21.46 -37.62 -22.15
CA ARG A 132 -21.84 -39.04 -22.22
C ARG A 132 -22.97 -39.20 -23.23
N PRO A 133 -22.89 -40.17 -24.17
CA PRO A 133 -24.01 -40.48 -25.03
C PRO A 133 -25.19 -40.83 -24.13
N ASN A 134 -26.27 -40.07 -24.29
CA ASN A 134 -27.48 -40.13 -23.52
C ASN A 134 -28.04 -41.56 -23.61
N ARG A 135 -27.78 -42.41 -22.59
CA ARG A 135 -28.41 -43.74 -22.45
C ARG A 135 -29.87 -43.55 -22.02
N ARG A 136 -30.67 -42.95 -22.89
CA ARG A 136 -32.13 -42.99 -22.88
C ARG A 136 -32.55 -43.82 -24.08
N GLY A 137 -32.70 -45.12 -23.88
CA GLY A 137 -33.19 -46.03 -24.90
C GLY A 137 -33.33 -47.43 -24.33
N GLY A 138 -34.52 -47.78 -23.87
CA GLY A 138 -34.80 -49.11 -23.34
C GLY A 138 -36.11 -49.23 -22.57
N SER A 139 -37.20 -48.71 -23.12
CA SER A 139 -38.55 -49.13 -22.74
C SER A 139 -38.73 -50.60 -23.12
N LYS A 140 -39.11 -51.47 -22.17
CA LYS A 140 -40.28 -52.34 -22.33
C LYS A 140 -40.60 -53.13 -21.06
N LYS A 141 -41.81 -52.86 -20.55
CA LYS A 141 -42.77 -53.78 -19.94
C LYS A 141 -42.43 -55.27 -20.17
N ARG A 142 -42.35 -56.06 -19.09
CA ARG A 142 -43.43 -56.99 -18.71
C ARG A 142 -43.20 -57.55 -17.31
#